data_AF-A0A6I1VWU5-F1
#
_entry.id   AF-A0A6I1VWU5-F1
#
_cell.length_a   1.000
_cell.length_b   1.000
_cell.length_c   1.000
_cell.angle_alpha   90.00
_cell.angle_beta   90.00
_cell.angle_gamma   90.00
#
_symmetry.space_group_name_H-M   'P 1'
#
loop_
_entity.id
_entity.type
_entity.pdbx_description
1 polymer ?
#
loop_
_entity_poly.entity_id
_entity_poly.type
_entity_poly.pdbx_seq_one_letter_code
_entity_poly.pdbx_strand_id
1 'polypeptide(L)'
;GSLPGTTLLATDQQTSVLNGVSPEGALHAQAYSPFGHHPIGTSLNGAGFNGERPEPVTGHYLLGQGYRAFNPVLMRFNSPDSWSPFGEGGIN
;
A
#
# COMPACT_ATOMS: atom_id res chain seq x y z
N GLY A 1 -10.45 -11.47 28.79
CA GLY A 1 -10.34 -11.08 27.38
C GLY A 1 -9.10 -10.24 27.24
N SER A 2 -8.26 -10.51 26.22
CA SER A 2 -7.08 -9.68 25.96
C SER A 2 -7.53 -8.25 25.66
N LEU A 3 -6.90 -7.26 26.29
CA LEU A 3 -7.10 -5.86 25.89
C LEU A 3 -6.67 -5.70 24.43
N PRO A 4 -7.37 -4.88 23.63
CA PRO A 4 -6.92 -4.57 22.27
C PRO A 4 -5.56 -3.88 22.35
N GLY A 5 -4.55 -4.49 21.75
CA GLY A 5 -3.21 -3.92 21.67
C GLY A 5 -3.11 -2.91 20.53
N THR A 6 -2.38 -1.82 20.74
CA THR A 6 -2.08 -0.80 19.72
C THR A 6 -0.67 -1.00 19.17
N THR A 7 -0.54 -1.10 17.84
CA THR A 7 0.78 -1.05 17.18
C THR A 7 1.07 0.38 16.75
N LEU A 8 2.28 0.88 17.06
CA LEU A 8 2.75 2.17 16.54
C LEU A 8 3.44 1.94 15.20
N LEU A 9 3.03 2.67 14.16
CA LEU A 9 3.61 2.58 12.82
C LEU A 9 4.50 3.80 12.53
N ALA A 10 5.65 3.56 11.90
CA ALA A 10 6.53 4.59 11.39
C ALA A 10 6.46 4.62 9.86
N THR A 11 6.24 5.80 9.29
CA THR A 11 6.04 5.98 7.84
C THR A 11 7.08 6.93 7.24
N ASP A 12 7.25 6.85 5.91
CA ASP A 12 7.95 7.88 5.15
C ASP A 12 7.06 9.10 4.83
N GLN A 13 7.59 10.03 4.03
CA GLN A 13 6.85 11.24 3.58
C GLN A 13 5.64 10.91 2.70
N GLN A 14 5.65 9.78 2.00
CA GLN A 14 4.55 9.30 1.17
C GLN A 14 3.59 8.40 1.97
N THR A 15 3.72 8.34 3.29
CA THR A 15 2.92 7.51 4.21
C THR A 15 3.13 5.99 4.06
N SER A 16 4.16 5.54 3.33
CA SER A 16 4.50 4.12 3.27
C SER A 16 4.97 3.63 4.64
N VAL A 17 4.38 2.54 5.15
CA VAL A 17 4.74 1.96 6.45
C VAL A 17 6.08 1.24 6.35
N LEU A 18 7.11 1.75 7.03
CA LEU A 18 8.45 1.18 7.02
C LEU A 18 8.71 0.28 8.23
N ASN A 19 8.15 0.64 9.39
CA ASN A 19 8.31 -0.13 10.62
C ASN A 19 7.05 -0.09 11.49
N GLY A 20 6.92 -1.08 12.37
CA GLY A 20 5.88 -1.13 13.40
C GLY A 20 6.43 -1.67 14.72
N VAL A 21 5.91 -1.15 15.83
CA VAL A 21 6.21 -1.63 17.19
C VAL A 21 4.93 -2.18 17.80
N SER A 22 4.92 -3.49 18.07
CA SER A 22 3.78 -4.16 18.68
C SER A 22 3.61 -3.77 20.16
N PRO A 23 2.44 -4.02 20.78
CA PRO A 23 2.23 -3.79 22.21
C PRO A 23 3.24 -4.52 23.11
N GLU A 24 3.74 -5.66 22.65
CA GLU A 24 4.74 -6.48 23.33
C GLU A 24 6.18 -5.93 23.14
N GLY A 25 6.33 -4.83 22.40
CA GLY A 25 7.61 -4.20 22.09
C GLY A 25 8.34 -4.84 20.91
N ALA A 26 7.71 -5.76 20.18
CA ALA A 26 8.34 -6.39 19.03
C ALA A 26 8.44 -5.41 17.86
N LEU A 27 9.64 -5.27 17.29
CA LEU A 27 9.88 -4.48 16.09
C LEU A 27 9.63 -5.32 14.84
N HIS A 28 8.87 -4.75 13.92
CA HIS A 28 8.63 -5.32 12.60
C HIS A 28 9.04 -4.32 11.53
N ALA A 29 9.94 -4.71 10.64
CA ALA A 29 10.35 -3.90 9.50
C ALA A 29 9.65 -4.36 8.22
N GLN A 30 9.33 -3.41 7.35
CA GLN A 30 8.73 -3.64 6.05
C GLN A 30 9.51 -2.88 4.98
N ALA A 31 9.87 -3.59 3.91
CA ALA A 31 10.61 -3.03 2.79
C ALA A 31 9.78 -3.13 1.52
N TYR A 32 9.94 -2.15 0.63
CA TYR A 32 9.29 -2.11 -0.67
C TYR A 32 10.32 -1.82 -1.77
N SER A 33 10.04 -2.29 -2.98
CA SER A 33 10.65 -1.68 -4.17
C SER A 33 10.21 -0.20 -4.32
N PRO A 34 10.86 0.59 -5.19
CA PRO A 34 10.44 1.97 -5.46
C PRO A 34 8.96 2.12 -5.88
N PHE A 35 8.37 1.08 -6.45
CA PHE A 35 6.96 1.06 -6.89
C PHE A 35 6.05 0.26 -5.95
N GLY A 36 6.43 0.05 -4.69
CA GLY A 36 5.54 -0.54 -3.68
C GLY A 36 5.44 -2.07 -3.69
N HIS A 37 6.19 -2.77 -4.55
CA HIS A 37 6.21 -4.24 -4.52
C HIS A 37 6.81 -4.76 -3.22
N HIS A 38 6.11 -5.73 -2.62
CA HIS A 38 6.46 -6.40 -1.37
C HIS A 38 5.71 -7.76 -1.32
N PRO A 39 6.23 -8.79 -0.61
CA PRO A 39 5.59 -10.10 -0.53
C PRO A 39 4.15 -10.05 0.01
N ILE A 40 3.23 -10.80 -0.59
CA ILE A 40 1.83 -10.81 -0.14
C ILE A 40 1.75 -11.40 1.28
N GLY A 41 0.92 -10.78 2.13
CA GLY A 41 0.66 -11.26 3.50
C GLY A 41 1.66 -10.79 4.56
N THR A 42 2.69 -10.01 4.20
CA THR A 42 3.68 -9.51 5.17
C THR A 42 3.42 -8.07 5.66
N SER A 43 2.29 -7.46 5.29
CA SER A 43 1.97 -6.08 5.66
C SER A 43 1.56 -5.92 7.12
N LEU A 44 2.13 -4.92 7.79
CA LEU A 44 1.88 -4.65 9.20
C LEU A 44 0.49 -4.03 9.42
N ASN A 45 -0.38 -4.77 10.11
CA ASN A 45 -1.74 -4.34 10.46
C ASN A 45 -2.57 -3.81 9.27
N GLY A 46 -2.33 -4.35 8.08
CA GLY A 46 -3.05 -3.98 6.87
C GLY A 46 -2.67 -2.62 6.28
N ALA A 47 -1.68 -1.90 6.81
CA ALA A 47 -1.15 -0.69 6.19
C ALA A 47 0.15 -1.02 5.42
N GLY A 48 0.32 -0.41 4.25
CA GLY A 48 1.38 -0.76 3.30
C GLY A 48 2.02 0.46 2.63
N PHE A 49 2.37 0.29 1.36
CA PHE A 49 2.92 1.37 0.52
C PHE A 49 1.89 2.49 0.34
N ASN A 50 2.34 3.73 0.36
CA ASN A 50 1.47 4.91 0.23
C ASN A 50 0.32 4.95 1.25
N GLY A 51 0.50 4.36 2.43
CA GLY A 51 -0.53 4.24 3.46
C GLY A 51 -1.66 3.26 3.12
N GLU A 52 -1.59 2.58 1.97
CA GLU A 52 -2.68 1.77 1.43
C GLU A 52 -2.49 0.29 1.75
N ARG A 53 -3.62 -0.40 1.92
CA ARG A 53 -3.62 -1.84 2.11
C ARG A 53 -3.42 -2.54 0.76
N PRO A 54 -2.40 -3.38 0.58
CA PRO A 54 -2.33 -4.21 -0.61
C PRO A 54 -3.51 -5.20 -0.61
N GLU A 55 -4.16 -5.34 -1.76
CA GLU A 55 -5.20 -6.32 -1.99
C GLU A 55 -4.61 -7.73 -1.76
N PRO A 56 -5.22 -8.55 -0.88
CA PRO A 56 -4.58 -9.75 -0.34
C PRO A 56 -4.32 -10.87 -1.35
N VAL A 57 -4.96 -10.86 -2.52
CA VAL A 57 -4.78 -11.90 -3.55
C VAL A 57 -3.70 -11.52 -4.55
N THR A 58 -3.67 -10.25 -4.98
CA THR A 58 -2.83 -9.77 -6.09
C THR A 58 -1.64 -8.94 -5.63
N GLY A 59 -1.67 -8.40 -4.41
CA GLY A 59 -0.71 -7.41 -3.93
C GLY A 59 -0.84 -6.04 -4.61
N HIS A 60 -1.93 -5.79 -5.35
CA HIS A 60 -2.19 -4.50 -5.97
C HIS A 60 -2.69 -3.48 -4.94
N TYR A 61 -2.55 -2.19 -5.24
CA TYR A 61 -3.07 -1.12 -4.39
C TYR A 61 -4.28 -0.47 -5.05
N LEU A 62 -5.41 -0.35 -4.33
CA LEU A 62 -6.65 0.23 -4.84
C LEU A 62 -6.66 1.75 -4.60
N LEU A 63 -5.87 2.47 -5.41
CA LEU A 63 -5.62 3.90 -5.22
C LEU A 63 -6.76 4.79 -5.72
N GLY A 64 -6.78 6.03 -5.22
CA GLY A 64 -7.80 7.02 -5.57
C GLY A 64 -9.17 6.62 -5.06
N GLN A 65 -9.25 6.18 -3.79
CA GLN A 65 -10.47 5.62 -3.19
C GLN A 65 -11.00 4.39 -3.93
N GLY A 66 -10.10 3.52 -4.40
CA GLY A 66 -10.46 2.34 -5.18
C GLY A 66 -10.83 2.60 -6.63
N TYR A 67 -10.60 3.81 -7.13
CA TYR A 67 -10.84 4.16 -8.54
C TYR A 67 -10.05 3.28 -9.50
N ARG A 68 -8.77 2.99 -9.20
CA ARG A 68 -7.91 2.17 -10.06
C ARG A 68 -7.01 1.25 -9.25
N ALA A 69 -6.86 0.02 -9.73
CA ALA A 69 -5.88 -0.93 -9.21
C ALA A 69 -4.50 -0.62 -9.79
N PHE A 70 -3.56 -0.22 -8.92
CA PHE A 70 -2.15 -0.06 -9.24
C PHE A 70 -1.41 -1.39 -9.04
N ASN A 71 -0.73 -1.85 -10.08
CA ASN A 71 0.09 -3.05 -10.05
C ASN A 71 1.55 -2.68 -9.77
N PRO A 72 2.08 -2.97 -8.57
CA PRO A 72 3.45 -2.59 -8.20
C PRO A 72 4.53 -3.37 -8.95
N VAL A 73 4.19 -4.53 -9.53
CA VAL A 73 5.12 -5.33 -10.35
C VAL A 73 5.22 -4.74 -11.76
N LEU A 74 4.09 -4.34 -12.35
CA LEU A 74 4.04 -3.72 -13.68
C LEU A 74 4.26 -2.21 -13.65
N MET A 75 4.35 -1.62 -12.46
CA MET A 75 4.62 -0.19 -12.21
C MET A 75 3.57 0.73 -12.86
N ARG A 76 2.31 0.26 -12.94
CA ARG A 76 1.23 0.99 -13.64
C ARG A 76 -0.15 0.60 -13.13
N PHE A 77 -1.16 1.40 -13.49
CA PHE A 77 -2.56 1.03 -13.31
C PHE A 77 -3.00 -0.07 -14.29
N ASN A 78 -3.88 -0.95 -13.84
CA ASN A 78 -4.47 -2.02 -14.67
C ASN A 78 -5.54 -1.51 -15.64
N SER A 79 -5.91 -0.23 -15.56
CA SER A 79 -6.85 0.42 -16.48
C SER A 79 -6.38 1.85 -16.79
N PRO A 80 -6.74 2.39 -17.97
CA PRO A 80 -6.62 3.82 -18.24
C PRO A 80 -7.37 4.68 -17.21
N ASP A 81 -7.07 5.97 -17.17
CA ASP A 81 -7.98 6.92 -16.55
C ASP A 81 -9.29 6.99 -17.36
N SER A 82 -10.44 7.07 -16.70
CA SER A 82 -11.74 7.26 -17.36
C SER A 82 -11.82 8.56 -18.14
N TRP A 83 -10.95 9.54 -17.83
CA TRP A 83 -10.82 10.79 -18.56
C TRP A 83 -9.71 10.75 -19.61
N SER A 84 -8.97 9.64 -19.76
CA SER A 84 -8.03 9.44 -20.87
C SER A 84 -8.73 8.86 -22.10
N PRO A 85 -8.24 9.11 -23.33
CA PRO A 85 -7.14 10.01 -23.65
C PRO A 85 -7.59 11.45 -23.96
N PHE A 86 -8.90 11.69 -24.12
CA PHE A 86 -9.43 12.95 -24.68
C PHE A 86 -10.03 13.93 -23.65
N GLY A 87 -10.15 13.52 -22.38
CA GLY A 87 -10.46 14.41 -21.26
C GLY A 87 -9.21 14.83 -20.50
N GLU A 88 -9.34 15.31 -19.26
CA GLU A 88 -8.19 15.83 -18.48
C GLU A 88 -7.17 14.75 -18.08
N GLY A 89 -7.49 13.46 -18.26
CA GLY A 89 -6.57 12.36 -18.02
C GLY A 89 -5.43 12.27 -19.06
N GLY A 90 -5.61 12.85 -20.24
CA GLY A 90 -4.56 12.93 -21.28
C GLY A 90 -4.04 11.58 -21.79
N ILE A 91 -2.98 11.64 -22.59
CA ILE A 91 -2.25 10.48 -23.14
C ILE A 91 -1.14 10.08 -22.16
N ASN A 92 -0.96 8.76 -21.93
CA ASN A 92 0.17 8.20 -21.19
C ASN A 92 1.38 7.95 -22.09
#